data_AF-A0A7X8UPZ9-F1
#
_entry.id   AF-A0A7X8UPZ9-F1
#
_cell.length_a   1.000
_cell.length_b   1.000
_cell.length_c   1.000
_cell.angle_alpha   90.00
_cell.angle_beta   90.00
_cell.angle_gamma   90.00
#
_symmetry.space_group_name_H-M   'P 1'
#
loop_
_entity.id
_entity.type
_entity.pdbx_description
1 polymer ?
#
loop_
_entity_poly.entity_id
_entity_poly.type
_entity_poly.pdbx_seq_one_letter_code
_entity_poly.pdbx_strand_id
1 'polypeptide(L)'
;MAFSDITRKLFSFGQSGGNKTEYILAALLGLVIIGALALTINTYMGGNKPKAQEIIFECASCKHQFEVKPEELYSEDSAYGPMMDMPVLDCPSCGTKKSCWQTSKCPACGGRFISQSMMVQMQYESRGQMAPQEMMRDVCPHCGQDIIEWYKQNRKRR
;
A
#
# COMPACT_ATOMS: atom_id res chain seq x y z
N MET A 1 7.42 0.19 39.37
CA MET A 1 7.22 -1.17 39.93
C MET A 1 5.75 -1.35 40.34
N ALA A 2 4.81 -1.35 39.39
CA ALA A 2 3.35 -1.37 39.69
C ALA A 2 2.54 -2.37 38.84
N PHE A 3 3.21 -3.18 38.02
CA PHE A 3 2.56 -4.18 37.15
C PHE A 3 2.47 -5.59 37.78
N SER A 4 3.12 -5.83 38.93
CA SER A 4 3.14 -7.14 39.60
C SER A 4 1.93 -7.41 40.49
N ASP A 5 1.17 -6.38 40.89
CA ASP A 5 0.00 -6.54 41.77
C ASP A 5 -1.31 -6.76 41.01
N ILE A 6 -1.41 -6.30 39.77
CA ILE A 6 -2.60 -6.51 38.93
C ILE A 6 -2.68 -7.98 38.48
N THR A 7 -1.54 -8.63 38.23
CA THR A 7 -1.49 -10.05 37.82
C THR A 7 -1.82 -11.01 38.97
N ARG A 8 -1.51 -10.66 40.23
CA ARG A 8 -1.88 -11.49 41.40
C ARG A 8 -3.38 -11.50 41.70
N LYS A 9 -4.08 -10.39 41.46
CA LYS A 9 -5.53 -10.32 41.68
C LYS A 9 -6.35 -11.04 40.60
N LEU A 10 -5.82 -11.19 39.39
CA LEU A 10 -6.46 -11.96 38.32
C LEU A 10 -6.36 -13.48 38.54
N PHE A 11 -5.37 -13.96 39.28
CA PHE A 11 -5.17 -15.39 39.55
C PHE A 11 -5.86 -15.93 40.82
N SER A 12 -6.58 -15.08 41.57
CA SER A 12 -7.24 -15.48 42.82
C SER A 12 -8.78 -15.59 42.70
N PHE A 13 -9.31 -15.62 41.47
CA PHE A 13 -10.70 -16.01 41.24
C PHE A 13 -10.76 -17.52 41.04
N GLY A 14 -11.26 -18.25 42.05
CA GLY A 14 -11.80 -19.59 41.83
C GLY A 14 -11.17 -20.71 42.67
N GLN A 15 -11.11 -20.55 43.99
CA GLN A 15 -11.08 -21.69 44.91
C GLN A 15 -12.44 -21.75 45.63
N SER A 16 -13.49 -22.04 44.86
CA SER A 16 -14.84 -22.35 45.34
C SER A 16 -15.24 -23.67 44.71
N GLY A 17 -15.86 -24.58 45.48
CA GLY A 17 -16.10 -25.97 45.11
C GLY A 17 -16.78 -26.12 43.74
N GLY A 18 -16.06 -26.74 42.81
CA GLY A 18 -16.42 -26.77 41.39
C GLY A 18 -17.67 -27.58 41.09
N ASN A 19 -18.78 -26.88 40.88
CA ASN A 19 -19.93 -27.43 40.18
C ASN A 19 -19.51 -27.78 38.74
N LYS A 20 -20.05 -28.87 38.18
CA LYS A 20 -19.77 -29.32 36.80
C LYS A 20 -19.90 -28.20 35.76
N THR A 21 -20.72 -27.20 36.06
CA THR A 21 -20.93 -26.00 35.26
C THR A 21 -19.70 -25.09 35.16
N GLU A 22 -18.88 -24.95 36.20
CA GLU A 22 -17.67 -24.10 36.15
C GLU A 22 -16.60 -24.68 35.23
N TYR A 23 -16.41 -25.99 35.24
CA TYR A 23 -15.48 -26.67 34.34
C TYR A 23 -15.93 -26.57 32.88
N ILE A 24 -17.24 -26.67 32.62
CA ILE A 24 -17.80 -26.47 31.27
C ILE A 24 -17.56 -25.03 30.80
N LEU A 25 -17.78 -24.06 31.68
CA LEU A 25 -17.60 -22.64 31.35
C LEU A 25 -16.12 -22.30 31.10
N ALA A 26 -15.20 -22.82 31.91
CA ALA A 26 -13.76 -22.68 31.72
C ALA A 26 -13.28 -23.34 30.42
N ALA A 27 -13.81 -24.53 30.07
CA ALA A 27 -13.47 -25.22 28.83
C ALA A 27 -13.95 -24.46 27.58
N LEU A 28 -15.17 -23.91 27.62
CA LEU A 28 -15.69 -23.07 26.54
C LEU A 28 -14.86 -21.80 26.35
N LEU A 29 -14.48 -21.14 27.44
CA LEU A 29 -13.66 -19.93 27.40
C LEU A 29 -12.27 -20.24 26.81
N GLY A 30 -11.67 -21.37 27.19
CA GLY A 30 -10.42 -21.87 26.60
C GLY A 30 -10.53 -22.10 25.09
N LEU A 31 -11.61 -22.73 24.63
CA LEU A 31 -11.86 -22.95 23.20
C LEU A 31 -12.01 -21.64 22.42
N VAL A 32 -12.72 -20.66 22.98
CA VAL A 32 -12.88 -19.34 22.33
C VAL A 32 -11.53 -18.64 22.19
N ILE A 33 -10.68 -18.68 23.22
CA ILE A 33 -9.35 -18.06 23.19
C ILE A 33 -8.47 -18.74 22.14
N ILE A 34 -8.45 -20.08 22.10
CA ILE A 34 -7.66 -20.84 21.11
C ILE A 34 -8.17 -20.57 19.69
N GLY A 35 -9.50 -20.55 19.50
CA GLY A 35 -10.12 -20.24 18.21
C GLY A 35 -9.80 -18.82 17.73
N ALA A 36 -9.84 -17.83 18.62
CA ALA A 36 -9.48 -16.45 18.30
C ALA A 36 -8.00 -16.31 17.92
N LEU A 37 -7.10 -17.00 18.63
CA LEU A 37 -5.66 -17.04 18.32
C LEU A 37 -5.39 -17.72 16.98
N ALA A 38 -6.04 -18.84 16.69
CA ALA A 38 -5.88 -19.53 15.41
C ALA A 38 -6.36 -18.67 14.23
N LEU A 39 -7.49 -17.97 14.40
CA LEU A 39 -7.99 -17.02 13.40
C LEU A 39 -7.05 -15.84 13.20
N THR A 40 -6.51 -15.25 14.27
CA THR A 40 -5.57 -14.13 14.15
C THR A 40 -4.25 -14.56 13.51
N ILE A 41 -3.72 -15.75 13.83
CA ILE A 41 -2.53 -16.28 13.16
C ILE A 41 -2.81 -16.54 11.67
N ASN A 42 -3.98 -17.10 11.34
CA ASN A 42 -4.35 -17.36 9.95
C ASN A 42 -4.56 -16.06 9.15
N THR A 43 -5.15 -15.02 9.74
CA THR A 43 -5.31 -13.73 9.05
C THR A 43 -3.98 -12.97 8.92
N TYR A 44 -3.07 -13.12 9.89
CA TYR A 44 -1.78 -12.43 9.87
C TYR A 44 -0.73 -13.12 9.00
N MET A 45 -0.66 -14.46 8.99
CA MET A 45 0.28 -15.23 8.16
C MET A 45 -0.28 -15.62 6.79
N GLY A 46 -1.60 -15.79 6.67
CA GLY A 46 -2.28 -16.19 5.43
C GLY A 46 -2.73 -15.02 4.56
N GLY A 47 -2.41 -13.78 4.95
CA GLY A 47 -2.66 -12.61 4.12
C GLY A 47 -1.93 -12.77 2.80
N ASN A 48 -2.70 -12.98 1.71
CA ASN A 48 -2.25 -12.87 0.32
C ASN A 48 -1.45 -11.57 0.21
N LYS A 49 -0.12 -11.66 0.32
CA LYS A 49 0.74 -10.52 0.08
C LYS A 49 0.43 -10.09 -1.35
N PRO A 50 -0.05 -8.86 -1.60
CA PRO A 50 -0.24 -8.40 -2.96
C PRO A 50 1.08 -8.64 -3.68
N LYS A 51 1.04 -9.36 -4.81
CA LYS A 51 2.25 -9.58 -5.62
C LYS A 51 2.92 -8.23 -5.79
N ALA A 52 4.21 -8.15 -5.42
CA ALA A 52 5.01 -6.95 -5.60
C ALA A 52 4.79 -6.47 -7.04
N GLN A 53 4.15 -5.31 -7.18
CA GLN A 53 3.86 -4.76 -8.49
C GLN A 53 5.16 -4.21 -9.04
N GLU A 54 5.58 -4.68 -10.22
CA GLU A 54 6.77 -4.19 -10.91
C GLU A 54 6.66 -2.68 -11.17
N ILE A 55 7.51 -1.91 -10.48
CA ILE A 55 7.57 -0.46 -10.62
C ILE A 55 8.56 -0.15 -11.74
N ILE A 56 8.03 0.33 -12.87
CA ILE A 56 8.85 0.69 -14.03
C ILE A 56 8.94 2.20 -14.12
N PHE A 57 10.17 2.69 -14.24
CA PHE A 57 10.48 4.10 -14.46
C PHE A 57 10.82 4.34 -15.92
N GLU A 58 10.44 5.52 -16.43
CA GLU A 58 10.82 6.01 -17.74
C GLU A 58 11.53 7.36 -17.59
N CYS A 59 12.69 7.51 -18.23
CA CYS A 59 13.35 8.79 -18.32
C CYS A 59 12.61 9.73 -19.29
N ALA A 60 12.26 10.94 -18.85
CA ALA A 60 11.64 11.95 -19.71
C ALA A 60 12.58 12.41 -20.84
N SER A 61 13.90 12.41 -20.62
CA SER A 61 14.88 12.90 -21.59
C SER A 61 15.26 11.88 -22.66
N CYS A 62 15.60 10.65 -22.26
CA CYS A 62 16.11 9.63 -23.20
C CYS A 62 15.14 8.48 -23.47
N LYS A 63 13.95 8.47 -22.84
CA LYS A 63 12.94 7.42 -22.97
C LYS A 63 13.40 6.02 -22.55
N HIS A 64 14.54 5.91 -21.88
CA HIS A 64 15.00 4.66 -21.31
C HIS A 64 14.07 4.21 -20.19
N GLN A 65 13.63 2.95 -20.25
CA GLN A 65 12.80 2.31 -19.23
C GLN A 65 13.63 1.30 -18.44
N PHE A 66 13.45 1.30 -17.12
CA PHE A 66 14.08 0.34 -16.23
C PHE A 66 13.16 0.00 -15.07
N GLU A 67 13.35 -1.19 -14.53
CA GLU A 67 12.58 -1.70 -13.40
C GLU A 67 13.34 -1.43 -12.11
N VAL A 68 12.62 -0.99 -11.08
CA VAL A 68 13.16 -0.78 -9.74
C VAL A 68 12.29 -1.55 -8.77
N LYS A 69 12.96 -2.27 -7.86
CA LYS A 69 12.27 -3.06 -6.84
C LYS A 69 11.64 -2.14 -5.80
N PRO A 70 10.41 -2.41 -5.33
CA PRO A 70 9.76 -1.61 -4.30
C PRO A 70 10.61 -1.46 -3.02
N GLU A 71 11.39 -2.48 -2.68
CA GLU A 71 12.28 -2.49 -1.51
C GLU A 71 13.41 -1.46 -1.61
N GLU A 72 13.80 -1.07 -2.83
CA GLU A 72 14.84 -0.07 -3.09
C GLU A 72 14.28 1.37 -3.07
N LEU A 73 12.96 1.51 -3.27
CA LEU A 73 12.26 2.79 -3.34
C LEU A 73 11.78 3.29 -1.97
N TYR A 74 11.37 2.37 -1.11
CA TYR A 74 10.82 2.70 0.20
C TYR A 74 11.70 2.11 1.29
N SER A 75 12.65 2.89 1.81
CA SER A 75 13.36 2.53 3.03
C SER A 75 12.39 2.61 4.22
N GLU A 76 12.35 1.58 5.07
CA GLU A 76 11.48 1.54 6.27
C GLU A 76 11.68 2.74 7.23
N ASP A 77 12.80 3.44 7.12
CA ASP A 77 13.20 4.58 7.96
C ASP A 77 12.73 5.97 7.46
N SER A 78 11.93 6.06 6.39
CA SER A 78 11.39 7.36 5.97
C SER A 78 10.37 7.86 7.00
N ALA A 79 10.84 8.77 7.89
CA ALA A 79 10.07 9.38 8.98
C ALA A 79 8.79 10.11 8.54
N TYR A 80 8.68 10.40 7.25
CA TYR A 80 7.44 10.80 6.58
C TYR A 80 6.96 9.60 5.78
N GLY A 81 5.81 9.04 6.16
CA GLY A 81 5.24 7.86 5.52
C GLY A 81 5.09 7.98 3.99
N PRO A 82 4.65 6.91 3.30
CA PRO A 82 4.71 6.72 1.84
C PRO A 82 3.93 7.73 0.95
N MET A 83 3.49 8.87 1.49
CA MET A 83 2.58 9.82 0.84
C MET A 83 3.21 11.15 0.41
N MET A 84 4.48 11.47 0.72
CA MET A 84 4.96 12.86 0.62
C MET A 84 6.05 13.16 -0.39
N ASP A 85 6.67 12.18 -1.06
CA ASP A 85 7.58 12.46 -2.16
C ASP A 85 7.50 11.35 -3.19
N MET A 86 7.07 11.68 -4.41
CA MET A 86 7.23 10.75 -5.53
C MET A 86 8.72 10.58 -5.78
N PRO A 87 9.27 9.36 -5.74
CA PRO A 87 10.69 9.14 -5.91
C PRO A 87 11.10 9.48 -7.34
N VAL A 88 11.72 10.65 -7.51
CA VAL A 88 12.29 11.04 -8.80
C VAL A 88 13.71 10.53 -8.87
N LEU A 89 13.94 9.57 -9.76
CA LEU A 89 15.24 8.90 -9.89
C LEU A 89 16.12 9.56 -10.94
N ASP A 90 17.43 9.34 -10.81
CA ASP A 90 18.41 9.69 -11.81
C ASP A 90 18.41 8.65 -12.92
N CYS A 91 18.63 9.08 -14.17
CA CYS A 91 18.64 8.13 -15.29
C CYS A 91 19.98 7.38 -15.36
N PRO A 92 19.99 6.03 -15.29
CA PRO A 92 21.21 5.25 -15.40
C PRO A 92 21.82 5.28 -16.81
N SER A 93 21.02 5.58 -17.83
CA SER A 93 21.45 5.59 -19.22
C SER A 93 22.07 6.93 -19.64
N CYS A 94 21.40 8.06 -19.35
CA CYS A 94 21.85 9.38 -19.77
C CYS A 94 22.48 10.24 -18.66
N GLY A 95 22.45 9.77 -17.39
CA GLY A 95 23.00 10.49 -16.24
C GLY A 95 22.23 11.75 -15.83
N THR A 96 21.08 12.02 -16.46
CA THR A 96 20.27 13.20 -16.12
C THR A 96 19.62 13.00 -14.76
N LYS A 97 19.91 13.93 -13.85
CA LYS A 97 19.37 13.90 -12.49
C LYS A 97 17.87 14.16 -12.46
N LYS A 98 17.15 13.50 -11.55
CA LYS A 98 15.71 13.68 -11.31
C LYS A 98 14.88 13.71 -12.61
N SER A 99 15.14 12.76 -13.50
CA SER A 99 14.52 12.72 -14.84
C SER A 99 13.66 11.49 -15.08
N CYS A 100 13.71 10.52 -14.15
CA CYS A 100 13.02 9.25 -14.27
C CYS A 100 11.75 9.25 -13.43
N TRP A 101 10.66 8.91 -14.10
CA TRP A 101 9.30 9.03 -13.62
C TRP A 101 8.63 7.67 -13.60
N GLN A 102 7.85 7.40 -12.56
CA GLN A 102 7.08 6.16 -12.49
C GLN A 102 6.06 6.09 -13.64
N THR A 103 6.03 4.97 -14.34
CA THR A 103 5.07 4.75 -15.42
C THR A 103 3.80 4.10 -14.89
N SER A 104 2.67 4.56 -15.42
CA SER A 104 1.37 3.94 -15.23
C SER A 104 1.09 2.96 -16.37
N LYS A 105 0.42 1.85 -16.06
CA LYS A 105 -0.02 0.86 -17.06
C LYS A 105 -1.44 1.18 -17.52
N CYS A 106 -1.66 1.31 -18.82
CA CYS A 106 -2.99 1.47 -19.39
C CYS A 106 -3.82 0.19 -19.17
N PRO A 107 -5.02 0.27 -18.57
CA PRO A 107 -5.86 -0.91 -18.38
C PRO A 107 -6.50 -1.43 -19.69
N ALA A 108 -6.61 -0.58 -20.72
CA ALA A 108 -7.23 -0.93 -21.99
C ALA A 108 -6.26 -1.67 -22.94
N CYS A 109 -5.04 -1.14 -23.14
CA CYS A 109 -4.07 -1.69 -24.09
C CYS A 109 -2.84 -2.32 -23.43
N GLY A 110 -2.66 -2.17 -22.12
CA GLY A 110 -1.49 -2.68 -21.40
C GLY A 110 -0.19 -1.89 -21.58
N GLY A 111 -0.17 -0.88 -22.46
CA GLY A 111 0.99 -0.01 -22.67
C GLY A 111 1.33 0.82 -21.44
N ARG A 112 2.62 1.00 -21.16
CA ARG A 112 3.12 1.82 -20.06
C ARG A 112 3.43 3.23 -20.54
N PHE A 113 3.12 4.24 -19.73
CA PHE A 113 3.36 5.63 -20.06
C PHE A 113 3.43 6.50 -18.80
N ILE A 114 4.02 7.68 -18.91
CA ILE A 114 4.05 8.70 -17.85
C ILE A 114 2.70 9.42 -17.86
N SER A 115 1.98 9.43 -16.74
CA SER A 115 0.71 10.14 -16.61
C SER A 115 0.90 11.65 -16.79
N GLN A 116 -0.01 12.28 -17.54
CA GLN A 116 -0.01 13.74 -17.71
C GLN A 116 -0.30 14.42 -16.39
N SER A 117 -1.19 13.86 -15.58
CA SER A 117 -1.50 14.35 -14.24
C SER A 117 -0.24 14.48 -13.38
N MET A 118 0.66 13.48 -13.43
CA MET A 118 1.91 13.48 -12.68
C MET A 118 2.89 14.55 -13.18
N MET A 119 3.01 14.71 -14.50
CA MET A 119 3.84 15.76 -15.09
C MET A 119 3.34 17.17 -14.71
N VAL A 120 2.03 17.39 -14.79
CA VAL A 120 1.42 18.68 -14.44
C VAL A 120 1.57 18.94 -12.93
N GLN A 121 1.29 17.94 -12.08
CA GLN A 121 1.46 18.08 -10.63
C GLN A 121 2.88 18.52 -10.27
N MET A 122 3.89 17.84 -10.80
CA MET A 122 5.31 18.18 -10.58
C MET A 122 5.67 19.59 -11.06
N GLN A 123 5.16 19.98 -12.24
CA GLN A 123 5.40 21.32 -12.77
C GLN A 123 4.81 22.40 -11.86
N TYR A 124 3.64 22.17 -11.27
CA TYR A 124 2.99 23.11 -10.37
C TYR A 124 3.61 23.11 -8.97
N GLU A 125 3.97 21.95 -8.43
CA GLU A 125 4.69 21.81 -7.16
C GLU A 125 6.04 22.53 -7.19
N SER A 126 6.78 22.42 -8.31
CA SER A 126 8.03 23.17 -8.50
C SER A 126 7.86 24.69 -8.47
N ARG A 127 6.63 25.18 -8.69
CA ARG A 127 6.24 26.59 -8.64
C ARG A 127 5.54 26.98 -7.34
N GLY A 128 5.41 26.04 -6.39
CA GLY A 128 4.67 26.25 -5.13
C GLY A 128 3.17 26.45 -5.33
N GLN A 129 2.61 25.95 -6.44
CA GLN A 129 1.20 26.07 -6.79
C GLN A 129 0.53 24.71 -6.82
N MET A 130 -0.79 24.69 -6.63
CA MET A 130 -1.59 23.48 -6.85
C MET A 130 -2.03 23.41 -8.31
N ALA A 131 -1.90 22.24 -8.93
CA ALA A 131 -2.36 22.00 -10.28
C ALA A 131 -3.90 22.08 -10.38
N PRO A 132 -4.47 22.71 -11.42
CA PRO A 132 -5.91 22.70 -11.66
C PRO A 132 -6.40 21.27 -11.95
N GLN A 133 -7.49 20.84 -11.30
CA GLN A 133 -8.04 19.49 -11.50
C GLN A 133 -8.42 19.20 -12.97
N GLU A 134 -8.81 20.22 -13.73
CA GLU A 134 -9.21 20.07 -15.13
C GLU A 134 -8.06 19.67 -16.06
N MET A 135 -6.81 19.94 -15.66
CA MET A 135 -5.60 19.59 -16.41
C MET A 135 -5.06 18.19 -16.09
N MET A 136 -5.70 17.45 -15.18
CA MET A 136 -5.27 16.13 -14.73
C MET A 136 -5.91 14.97 -15.51
N ARG A 137 -6.07 15.11 -16.84
CA ARG A 137 -6.61 14.01 -17.65
C ARG A 137 -5.49 13.09 -18.11
N ASP A 138 -5.55 11.84 -17.69
CA ASP A 138 -4.62 10.80 -18.13
C ASP A 138 -5.15 10.04 -19.32
N VAL A 139 -4.82 10.56 -20.51
CA VAL A 139 -5.08 9.90 -21.79
C VAL A 139 -3.88 9.03 -22.17
N CYS A 140 -4.12 7.75 -22.45
CA CYS A 140 -3.07 6.85 -22.87
C CYS A 140 -2.52 7.24 -24.26
N PRO A 141 -1.20 7.45 -24.42
CA PRO A 141 -0.62 7.81 -25.72
C PRO A 141 -0.62 6.64 -26.72
N HIS A 142 -0.77 5.40 -26.24
CA HIS A 142 -0.75 4.21 -27.11
C HIS A 142 -2.10 3.91 -27.76
N CYS A 143 -3.20 4.15 -27.07
CA CYS A 143 -4.55 3.82 -27.56
C CYS A 143 -5.56 4.97 -27.51
N GLY A 144 -5.19 6.14 -26.99
CA GLY A 144 -6.07 7.31 -26.89
C GLY A 144 -7.16 7.22 -25.83
N GLN A 145 -7.18 6.15 -25.03
CA GLN A 145 -8.20 5.95 -23.99
C GLN A 145 -7.93 6.86 -22.77
N ASP A 146 -8.95 7.60 -22.34
CA ASP A 146 -8.95 8.26 -21.02
C ASP A 146 -9.09 7.19 -19.92
N ILE A 147 -8.08 7.11 -19.04
CA ILE A 147 -8.03 6.12 -17.96
C ILE A 147 -9.19 6.28 -16.98
N ILE A 148 -9.51 7.52 -16.60
CA ILE A 148 -10.57 7.81 -15.62
C ILE A 148 -11.91 7.40 -16.22
N GLU A 149 -12.13 7.74 -17.49
CA GLU A 149 -13.35 7.35 -18.20
C GLU A 149 -13.46 5.83 -18.34
N TRP A 150 -12.37 5.13 -18.69
CA TRP A 150 -12.34 3.67 -18.76
C TRP A 150 -12.75 3.04 -17.42
N TYR A 151 -12.18 3.51 -16.31
CA TYR A 151 -12.58 3.00 -14.99
C TYR A 151 -14.04 3.30 -14.66
N LYS A 152 -14.58 4.46 -15.04
CA LYS A 152 -16.00 4.77 -14.84
C LYS A 152 -16.91 3.80 -15.60
N GLN A 153 -16.54 3.44 -16.83
CA GLN A 153 -17.32 2.53 -17.68
C GLN A 153 -17.17 1.06 -17.25
N ASN A 154 -15.97 0.64 -16.84
CA ASN A 154 -15.65 -0.75 -16.52
C ASN A 154 -15.81 -1.11 -15.03
N ARG A 155 -16.08 -0.14 -14.15
CA ARG A 155 -16.39 -0.42 -12.74
C ARG A 155 -17.74 -1.11 -12.67
N LYS A 156 -17.73 -2.43 -12.46
CA LYS A 156 -18.93 -3.17 -12.06
C LYS A 156 -19.50 -2.47 -10.82
N ARG A 157 -20.72 -1.92 -10.93
CA ARG A 157 -21.50 -1.47 -9.77
C ARG A 157 -21.71 -2.71 -8.91
N ARG A 158 -20.93 -2.82 -7.83
CA ARG A 158 -21.14 -3.80 -6.76
C ARG A 158 -21.97 -3.14 -5.68
#